data_AF-A0A103YN18-F1
#
_entry.id   AF-A0A103YN18-F1
#
_cell.length_a   1.000
_cell.length_b   1.000
_cell.length_c   1.000
_cell.angle_alpha   90.00
_cell.angle_beta   90.00
_cell.angle_gamma   90.00
#
_symmetry.space_group_name_H-M   'P 1'
#
loop_
_entity.id
_entity.type
_entity.pdbx_description
1 polymer ?
#
loop_
_entity_poly.entity_id
_entity_poly.type
_entity_poly.pdbx_seq_one_letter_code
_entity_poly.pdbx_strand_id
1 'polypeptide(L)'
;MALAGKIKKNGGGAGGGEGWGTGIFLVFFPEEDEQELTSSSSSSPFKFPTINSLLKRTNSSHILTRTQSTISICALLIFLTCLFFTLSTFEPNNNFTPSRRHSNSPRSYTPALQGLGTLYTRGTTAMDNLLLCHVTESVTTKQLKVFLRAFHRSGLPLNSDLLFIFDSALTLESFDNVILEENDIFLKVVCRYQAELCNGSKVLDFPASFNLNQFLKSGKKVVEKGEPIWGWKIKNNNSSLLRCGGGETESTRISYGSVVGFGVGEVDPENSLSGFMDQIPMSLRRWASYPMILGRVRRNFKHVMLVDVKKVLLLGDPLGRVRTKSPESVFLSSTPPRATKHGHKGSEDTHQKTINSAVIMGGVRGIRRLSAVMLTEIVRATTNQQHNKRKNSVTESGLLSRLATNEFALKSIHVSMSIESIPTASSVSESTIRNQTIVWVEHSDYKDIESAIMKHICSFLIDSAVYRDC
;
A
#
# COMPACT_ATOMS: atom_id res chain seq x y z
N MET A 1 -1.90 -53.68 -38.89
CA MET A 1 -2.07 -53.13 -40.24
C MET A 1 -1.97 -51.62 -40.13
N ALA A 2 -0.83 -51.05 -40.50
CA ALA A 2 -0.55 -49.62 -40.35
C ALA A 2 -0.99 -48.86 -41.60
N LEU A 3 -1.63 -47.71 -41.41
CA LEU A 3 -1.77 -46.69 -42.45
C LEU A 3 -1.38 -45.35 -41.82
N ALA A 4 -0.21 -44.86 -42.22
CA ALA A 4 0.34 -43.58 -41.87
C ALA A 4 -0.11 -42.52 -42.90
N GLY A 5 -0.67 -41.41 -42.42
CA GLY A 5 -0.83 -40.17 -43.17
C GLY A 5 0.20 -39.15 -42.69
N LYS A 6 1.19 -38.86 -43.53
CA LYS A 6 2.34 -37.98 -43.26
C LYS A 6 1.99 -36.56 -43.76
N ILE A 7 1.87 -35.57 -42.88
CA ILE A 7 1.89 -34.15 -43.27
C ILE A 7 3.24 -33.55 -42.86
N LYS A 8 3.90 -32.97 -43.85
CA LYS A 8 5.25 -32.39 -43.85
C LYS A 8 5.28 -31.07 -43.07
N LYS A 9 6.26 -30.95 -42.18
CA LYS A 9 6.57 -29.78 -41.36
C LYS A 9 7.71 -28.99 -42.01
N ASN A 10 7.53 -27.69 -42.25
CA ASN A 10 8.57 -26.66 -42.21
C ASN A 10 8.14 -25.76 -41.03
N GLY A 11 8.82 -25.67 -39.88
CA GLY A 11 10.21 -25.30 -39.64
C GLY A 11 10.20 -23.81 -39.24
N GLY A 12 10.43 -23.36 -38.01
CA GLY A 12 10.77 -24.03 -36.75
C GLY A 12 10.72 -23.06 -35.54
N GLY A 13 10.83 -23.62 -34.34
CA GLY A 13 11.20 -22.97 -33.05
C GLY A 13 10.18 -22.02 -32.42
N ALA A 14 9.24 -22.44 -31.56
CA ALA A 14 9.37 -22.92 -30.16
C ALA A 14 9.95 -21.85 -29.20
N GLY A 15 9.37 -21.52 -28.05
CA GLY A 15 8.22 -22.01 -27.27
C GLY A 15 8.09 -21.08 -26.04
N GLY A 16 7.15 -21.17 -25.11
CA GLY A 16 5.96 -21.99 -24.93
C GLY A 16 5.19 -21.30 -23.79
N GLY A 17 3.93 -20.94 -24.02
CA GLY A 17 3.05 -20.37 -23.01
C GLY A 17 2.23 -21.49 -22.38
N GLU A 18 2.49 -21.78 -21.11
CA GLU A 18 1.69 -22.72 -20.32
C GLU A 18 0.43 -21.99 -19.82
N GLY A 19 -0.72 -22.37 -20.39
CA GLY A 19 -2.03 -21.93 -19.96
C GLY A 19 -2.45 -22.64 -18.66
N TRP A 20 -2.80 -21.86 -17.64
CA TRP A 20 -3.41 -22.36 -16.42
C TRP A 20 -4.92 -22.57 -16.66
N GLY A 21 -5.31 -23.82 -16.89
CA GLY A 21 -6.70 -24.24 -16.84
C GLY A 21 -7.12 -24.52 -15.39
N THR A 22 -8.06 -23.74 -14.86
CA THR A 22 -8.75 -24.03 -13.59
C THR A 22 -9.78 -25.15 -13.81
N GLY A 23 -9.37 -26.40 -13.58
CA GLY A 23 -10.30 -27.53 -13.49
C GLY A 23 -10.96 -27.56 -12.13
N ILE A 24 -12.27 -27.31 -12.08
CA ILE A 24 -13.10 -27.53 -10.89
C ILE A 24 -13.47 -29.02 -10.89
N PHE A 25 -12.93 -29.80 -9.97
CA PHE A 25 -13.35 -31.18 -9.72
C PHE A 25 -14.57 -31.15 -8.78
N LEU A 26 -15.75 -31.50 -9.31
CA LEU A 26 -16.92 -31.82 -8.50
C LEU A 26 -16.97 -33.34 -8.31
N VAL A 27 -16.69 -33.79 -7.10
CA VAL A 27 -16.85 -35.19 -6.65
C VAL A 27 -18.26 -35.30 -6.07
N PHE A 28 -19.13 -36.07 -6.73
CA PHE A 28 -20.43 -36.45 -6.17
C PHE A 28 -20.27 -37.77 -5.43
N PHE A 29 -20.57 -37.77 -4.12
CA PHE A 29 -20.72 -38.98 -3.34
C PHE A 29 -22.16 -39.49 -3.51
N PRO A 30 -22.38 -40.75 -3.90
CA PRO A 30 -23.70 -41.36 -3.81
C PRO A 30 -24.01 -41.66 -2.35
N GLU A 31 -25.20 -41.24 -1.91
CA GLU A 31 -25.77 -41.58 -0.61
C GLU A 31 -26.45 -42.95 -0.73
N GLU A 32 -26.02 -43.91 0.08
CA GLU A 32 -26.62 -45.24 0.20
C GLU A 32 -27.68 -45.20 1.31
N ASP A 33 -28.95 -45.40 0.95
CA ASP A 33 -30.03 -45.64 1.91
C ASP A 33 -30.16 -47.14 2.16
N GLU A 34 -29.78 -47.59 3.36
CA GLU A 34 -30.13 -48.90 3.91
C GLU A 34 -31.50 -48.82 4.61
N GLN A 35 -32.45 -49.67 4.23
CA GLN A 35 -33.57 -50.09 5.08
C GLN A 35 -33.91 -51.58 4.88
N GLU A 36 -33.52 -52.40 5.85
CA GLU A 36 -34.20 -53.64 6.30
C GLU A 36 -35.58 -53.28 6.92
N LEU A 37 -36.66 -54.07 7.00
CA LEU A 37 -36.96 -55.49 6.81
C LEU A 37 -38.51 -55.69 6.75
N THR A 38 -38.95 -56.79 6.13
CA THR A 38 -40.17 -57.61 6.35
C THR A 38 -41.59 -57.27 5.80
N SER A 39 -41.98 -58.12 4.82
CA SER A 39 -43.15 -59.04 4.84
C SER A 39 -44.44 -58.79 4.00
N SER A 40 -44.64 -59.74 3.08
CA SER A 40 -45.87 -60.44 2.64
C SER A 40 -46.94 -59.80 1.73
N SER A 41 -47.07 -60.45 0.55
CA SER A 41 -48.28 -60.95 -0.14
C SER A 41 -49.29 -59.98 -0.81
N SER A 42 -49.24 -60.00 -2.14
CA SER A 42 -50.33 -60.26 -3.12
C SER A 42 -51.55 -59.33 -3.24
N SER A 43 -51.90 -59.12 -4.52
CA SER A 43 -53.19 -58.69 -5.11
C SER A 43 -53.38 -57.19 -5.40
N SER A 44 -53.18 -56.84 -6.68
CA SER A 44 -53.76 -55.67 -7.37
C SER A 44 -55.27 -55.92 -7.64
N PRO A 45 -56.16 -54.93 -7.92
CA PRO A 45 -55.96 -53.93 -8.99
C PRO A 45 -56.61 -52.52 -8.84
N PHE A 46 -55.94 -51.55 -9.49
CA PHE A 46 -56.42 -50.36 -10.24
C PHE A 46 -57.70 -49.60 -9.85
N LYS A 47 -57.63 -48.25 -9.84
CA LYS A 47 -58.07 -47.38 -10.97
C LYS A 47 -57.89 -45.86 -10.69
N PHE A 48 -57.10 -45.20 -11.53
CA PHE A 48 -57.38 -43.84 -12.01
C PHE A 48 -58.27 -43.93 -13.26
N PRO A 49 -59.14 -42.95 -13.55
CA PRO A 49 -59.97 -42.98 -14.75
C PRO A 49 -59.21 -42.58 -16.02
N THR A 50 -59.48 -43.39 -17.03
CA THR A 50 -59.16 -43.37 -18.47
C THR A 50 -59.93 -42.25 -19.20
N ILE A 51 -59.50 -41.75 -20.36
CA ILE A 51 -59.96 -42.10 -21.73
C ILE A 51 -59.01 -41.37 -22.71
N ASN A 52 -58.12 -42.09 -23.42
CA ASN A 52 -58.25 -42.66 -24.78
C ASN A 52 -58.19 -41.61 -25.91
N SER A 53 -57.62 -41.84 -27.10
CA SER A 53 -56.72 -42.82 -27.71
C SER A 53 -56.55 -42.37 -29.19
N LEU A 54 -55.68 -43.06 -29.94
CA LEU A 54 -55.64 -43.18 -31.43
C LEU A 54 -54.88 -42.13 -32.26
N LEU A 55 -53.62 -42.46 -32.58
CA LEU A 55 -53.02 -42.56 -33.94
C LEU A 55 -51.47 -42.58 -33.79
N LYS A 56 -50.83 -43.75 -33.69
CA LYS A 56 -50.16 -44.42 -34.83
C LYS A 56 -49.31 -43.46 -35.69
N ARG A 57 -47.98 -43.43 -35.52
CA ARG A 57 -46.90 -43.58 -36.55
C ARG A 57 -45.51 -43.08 -36.07
N THR A 58 -44.55 -44.01 -36.05
CA THR A 58 -43.08 -43.90 -36.25
C THR A 58 -42.19 -42.89 -35.48
N ASN A 59 -41.27 -43.49 -34.70
CA ASN A 59 -39.87 -43.10 -34.43
C ASN A 59 -39.27 -41.93 -35.23
N SER A 60 -38.89 -40.83 -34.54
CA SER A 60 -37.58 -40.13 -34.67
C SER A 60 -37.47 -38.81 -33.86
N SER A 61 -38.21 -38.59 -32.76
CA SER A 61 -38.23 -37.28 -32.07
C SER A 61 -37.39 -37.18 -30.78
N HIS A 62 -36.84 -38.28 -30.25
CA HIS A 62 -36.11 -38.25 -28.97
C HIS A 62 -34.70 -37.63 -29.04
N ILE A 63 -34.13 -37.45 -30.24
CA ILE A 63 -32.80 -36.84 -30.41
C ILE A 63 -32.90 -35.31 -30.54
N LEU A 64 -33.97 -34.80 -31.15
CA LEU A 64 -34.19 -33.36 -31.35
C LEU A 64 -34.55 -32.62 -30.06
N THR A 65 -35.32 -33.23 -29.16
CA THR A 65 -35.67 -32.62 -27.86
C THR A 65 -34.49 -32.57 -26.90
N ARG A 66 -33.57 -33.55 -26.95
CA ARG A 66 -32.32 -33.53 -26.18
C ARG A 66 -31.34 -32.46 -26.66
N THR A 67 -31.19 -32.28 -27.97
CA THR A 67 -30.31 -31.22 -28.51
C THR A 67 -30.88 -29.82 -28.26
N GLN A 68 -32.20 -29.64 -28.38
CA GLN A 68 -32.86 -28.37 -28.05
C GLN A 68 -32.71 -28.03 -26.55
N SER A 69 -32.80 -29.01 -25.67
CA SER A 69 -32.60 -28.81 -24.22
C SER A 69 -31.16 -28.40 -23.89
N THR A 70 -30.15 -28.98 -24.54
CA THR A 70 -28.74 -28.62 -24.30
C THR A 70 -28.43 -27.21 -24.80
N ILE A 71 -28.95 -26.83 -25.97
CA ILE A 71 -28.78 -25.48 -26.51
C ILE A 71 -29.46 -24.44 -25.60
N SER A 72 -30.67 -24.75 -25.10
CA SER A 72 -31.38 -23.88 -24.17
C SER A 72 -30.64 -23.69 -22.84
N ILE A 73 -30.03 -24.75 -22.31
CA ILE A 73 -29.24 -24.69 -21.07
C ILE A 73 -27.93 -23.92 -21.27
N CYS A 74 -27.24 -24.13 -22.40
CA CYS A 74 -26.04 -23.36 -22.71
C CYS A 74 -26.36 -21.88 -22.93
N ALA A 75 -27.47 -21.55 -23.60
CA ALA A 75 -27.93 -20.17 -23.76
C ALA A 75 -28.29 -19.52 -22.42
N LEU A 76 -28.96 -20.27 -21.52
CA LEU A 76 -29.25 -19.82 -20.15
C LEU A 76 -27.96 -19.54 -19.37
N LEU A 77 -26.95 -20.42 -19.43
CA LEU A 77 -25.68 -20.24 -18.74
C LEU A 77 -24.86 -19.07 -19.31
N ILE A 78 -24.88 -18.86 -20.63
CA ILE A 78 -24.26 -17.68 -21.25
C ILE A 78 -25.00 -16.40 -20.84
N PHE A 79 -26.32 -16.42 -20.85
CA PHE A 79 -27.12 -15.27 -20.40
C PHE A 79 -26.87 -14.97 -18.92
N LEU A 80 -26.80 -15.99 -18.06
CA LEU A 80 -26.53 -15.81 -16.64
C LEU A 80 -25.10 -15.30 -16.40
N THR A 81 -24.11 -15.79 -17.15
CA THR A 81 -22.73 -15.28 -17.05
C THR A 81 -22.62 -13.85 -17.58
N CYS A 82 -23.31 -13.49 -18.66
CA CYS A 82 -23.42 -12.09 -19.11
C CYS A 82 -24.20 -11.22 -18.12
N LEU A 83 -25.25 -11.73 -17.48
CA LEU A 83 -26.02 -11.04 -16.44
C LEU A 83 -25.14 -10.79 -15.20
N PHE A 84 -24.44 -11.81 -14.71
CA PHE A 84 -23.50 -11.65 -13.60
C PHE A 84 -22.33 -10.76 -13.98
N PHE A 85 -21.82 -10.84 -15.20
CA PHE A 85 -20.78 -9.95 -15.69
C PHE A 85 -21.28 -8.51 -15.75
N THR A 86 -22.48 -8.25 -16.29
CA THR A 86 -23.08 -6.92 -16.33
C THR A 86 -23.41 -6.41 -14.94
N LEU A 87 -24.01 -7.20 -14.05
CA LEU A 87 -24.24 -6.83 -12.64
C LEU A 87 -22.95 -6.63 -11.84
N SER A 88 -21.86 -7.34 -12.20
CA SER A 88 -20.54 -7.16 -11.57
C SER A 88 -19.69 -6.07 -12.21
N THR A 89 -20.02 -5.62 -13.43
CA THR A 89 -19.41 -4.46 -14.11
C THR A 89 -20.27 -3.20 -14.05
N PHE A 90 -21.51 -3.30 -13.55
CA PHE A 90 -22.17 -2.22 -12.85
C PHE A 90 -21.37 -1.96 -11.58
N GLU A 91 -20.28 -1.21 -11.74
CA GLU A 91 -19.86 -0.25 -10.73
C GLU A 91 -21.16 0.47 -10.33
N PRO A 92 -21.62 0.35 -9.07
CA PRO A 92 -22.81 1.08 -8.69
C PRO A 92 -22.47 2.53 -8.97
N ASN A 93 -23.17 3.14 -9.92
CA ASN A 93 -23.16 4.58 -10.07
C ASN A 93 -23.89 5.12 -8.85
N ASN A 94 -23.20 5.01 -7.72
CA ASN A 94 -23.43 5.70 -6.50
C ASN A 94 -23.05 7.14 -6.80
N ASN A 95 -23.92 7.81 -7.55
CA ASN A 95 -24.24 9.21 -7.34
C ASN A 95 -24.86 9.42 -5.95
N PHE A 96 -24.57 8.56 -4.96
CA PHE A 96 -24.31 9.03 -3.62
C PHE A 96 -23.11 9.96 -3.70
N THR A 97 -23.39 11.22 -4.02
CA THR A 97 -22.85 12.27 -3.16
C THR A 97 -22.97 11.73 -1.74
N PRO A 98 -21.88 11.52 -1.00
CA PRO A 98 -22.02 11.48 0.43
C PRO A 98 -22.54 12.88 0.75
N SER A 99 -23.86 13.00 0.87
CA SER A 99 -24.49 13.98 1.72
C SER A 99 -24.01 13.60 3.11
N ARG A 100 -22.74 13.92 3.37
CA ARG A 100 -22.23 14.27 4.67
C ARG A 100 -23.24 15.30 5.11
N ARG A 101 -24.21 14.87 5.93
CA ARG A 101 -25.10 15.77 6.63
C ARG A 101 -24.17 16.86 7.13
N HIS A 102 -24.43 18.08 6.69
CA HIS A 102 -23.75 19.28 7.12
C HIS A 102 -23.71 19.28 8.64
N SER A 103 -22.66 18.72 9.24
CA SER A 103 -22.05 19.37 10.37
C SER A 103 -21.25 20.51 9.75
N ASN A 104 -21.55 21.72 10.22
CA ASN A 104 -20.95 22.96 9.77
C ASN A 104 -19.44 23.00 10.10
N SER A 105 -18.65 22.17 9.42
CA SER A 105 -17.19 22.21 9.42
C SER A 105 -16.74 23.04 8.21
N PRO A 106 -15.94 24.10 8.40
CA PRO A 106 -15.61 25.07 7.35
C PRO A 106 -14.58 24.55 6.33
N ARG A 107 -14.33 23.24 6.23
CA ARG A 107 -13.31 22.69 5.34
C ARG A 107 -13.80 21.48 4.57
N SER A 108 -14.16 21.71 3.31
CA SER A 108 -14.37 20.66 2.32
C SER A 108 -13.01 20.17 1.82
N TYR A 109 -12.48 19.10 2.41
CA TYR A 109 -11.27 18.48 1.90
C TYR A 109 -11.52 17.85 0.52
N THR A 110 -10.51 17.91 -0.34
CA THR A 110 -10.58 17.23 -1.64
C THR A 110 -10.29 15.74 -1.43
N PRO A 111 -11.11 14.82 -1.98
CA PRO A 111 -10.83 13.40 -1.87
C PRO A 111 -9.53 13.02 -2.61
N ALA A 112 -8.76 12.09 -2.05
CA ALA A 112 -7.48 11.67 -2.62
C ALA A 112 -7.64 10.61 -3.72
N LEU A 113 -8.03 9.38 -3.41
CA LEU A 113 -8.06 8.28 -4.36
C LEU A 113 -9.47 7.75 -4.52
N GLN A 114 -10.11 8.04 -5.67
CA GLN A 114 -11.44 7.52 -6.02
C GLN A 114 -12.49 7.79 -4.91
N GLY A 115 -12.44 8.97 -4.29
CA GLY A 115 -13.34 9.34 -3.19
C GLY A 115 -12.88 8.93 -1.78
N LEU A 116 -11.79 8.17 -1.66
CA LEU A 116 -11.20 7.77 -0.38
C LEU A 116 -10.04 8.68 0.02
N GLY A 117 -9.85 8.87 1.33
CA GLY A 117 -8.77 9.65 1.89
C GLY A 117 -8.85 11.15 1.63
N THR A 118 -8.00 11.87 2.34
CA THR A 118 -7.85 13.33 2.31
C THR A 118 -6.64 13.70 1.46
N LEU A 119 -6.83 14.56 0.46
CA LEU A 119 -5.73 15.19 -0.28
C LEU A 119 -5.36 16.51 0.41
N TYR A 120 -4.18 16.56 1.01
CA TYR A 120 -3.65 17.79 1.63
C TYR A 120 -2.98 18.69 0.60
N THR A 121 -2.14 18.09 -0.25
CA THR A 121 -1.38 18.81 -1.26
C THR A 121 -1.32 17.97 -2.53
N ARG A 122 -1.78 18.51 -3.66
CA ARG A 122 -1.59 17.87 -4.97
C ARG A 122 -0.16 18.14 -5.45
N GLY A 123 0.54 17.08 -5.82
CA GLY A 123 1.87 17.17 -6.44
C GLY A 123 1.83 17.79 -7.84
N THR A 124 2.98 18.14 -8.38
CA THR A 124 3.07 18.77 -9.71
C THR A 124 3.29 17.79 -10.85
N THR A 125 3.80 16.58 -10.55
CA THR A 125 4.03 15.52 -11.54
C THR A 125 3.82 14.13 -10.91
N ALA A 126 3.70 13.10 -11.73
CA ALA A 126 3.71 11.71 -11.28
C ALA A 126 5.06 11.34 -10.67
N MET A 127 5.02 10.72 -9.49
CA MET A 127 6.20 10.28 -8.75
C MET A 127 6.47 8.79 -8.98
N ASP A 128 7.76 8.41 -8.94
CA ASP A 128 8.18 7.02 -9.11
C ASP A 128 8.16 6.25 -7.78
N ASN A 129 8.18 6.97 -6.67
CA ASN A 129 8.29 6.40 -5.32
C ASN A 129 7.06 6.77 -4.48
N LEU A 130 6.73 5.91 -3.51
CA LEU A 130 5.66 6.14 -2.54
C LEU A 130 6.19 5.90 -1.12
N LEU A 131 6.06 6.91 -0.26
CA LEU A 131 6.27 6.78 1.18
C LEU A 131 4.93 6.54 1.86
N LEU A 132 4.84 5.42 2.56
CA LEU A 132 3.67 5.00 3.32
C LEU A 132 4.00 5.10 4.81
N CYS A 133 3.50 6.16 5.44
CA CYS A 133 3.81 6.54 6.81
C CYS A 133 2.65 6.19 7.72
N HIS A 134 2.84 5.28 8.68
CA HIS A 134 1.81 5.03 9.67
C HIS A 134 1.96 5.97 10.87
N VAL A 135 0.84 6.50 11.33
CA VAL A 135 0.75 7.47 12.42
C VAL A 135 -0.03 6.83 13.56
N THR A 136 0.70 6.35 14.56
CA THR A 136 0.06 5.74 15.74
C THR A 136 -0.62 6.79 16.61
N GLU A 137 -1.64 6.43 17.38
CA GLU A 137 -2.31 7.30 18.37
C GLU A 137 -1.36 8.02 19.32
N SER A 138 -0.21 7.39 19.61
CA SER A 138 0.79 7.94 20.53
C SER A 138 1.74 8.98 19.90
N VAL A 139 1.57 9.31 18.61
CA VAL A 139 2.30 10.39 17.94
C VAL A 139 1.73 11.72 18.41
N THR A 140 2.60 12.66 18.77
CA THR A 140 2.20 14.03 19.13
C THR A 140 2.25 14.95 17.91
N THR A 141 1.56 16.10 17.99
CA THR A 141 1.62 17.13 16.93
C THR A 141 3.05 17.62 16.68
N LYS A 142 3.86 17.78 17.72
CA LYS A 142 5.28 18.13 17.60
C LYS A 142 6.08 17.06 16.85
N GLN A 143 5.86 15.79 17.16
CA GLN A 143 6.46 14.65 16.46
C GLN A 143 6.13 14.64 14.97
N LEU A 144 4.87 14.85 14.62
CA LEU A 144 4.48 14.93 13.23
C LEU A 144 5.09 16.15 12.51
N LYS A 145 5.13 17.32 13.17
CA LYS A 145 5.78 18.53 12.62
C LYS A 145 7.25 18.31 12.31
N VAL A 146 8.02 17.78 13.27
CA VAL A 146 9.44 17.49 13.07
C VAL A 146 9.64 16.46 11.96
N PHE A 147 8.82 15.42 11.92
CA PHE A 147 8.87 14.42 10.85
C PHE A 147 8.63 15.04 9.46
N LEU A 148 7.60 15.89 9.31
CA LEU A 148 7.29 16.57 8.05
C LEU A 148 8.42 17.49 7.61
N ARG A 149 9.00 18.28 8.54
CA ARG A 149 10.13 19.16 8.24
C ARG A 149 11.36 18.36 7.82
N ALA A 150 11.66 17.26 8.51
CA ALA A 150 12.73 16.35 8.13
C ALA A 150 12.49 15.78 6.72
N PHE A 151 11.28 15.28 6.44
CA PHE A 151 10.88 14.81 5.11
C PHE A 151 11.06 15.89 4.04
N HIS A 152 10.60 17.12 4.28
CA HIS A 152 10.74 18.23 3.34
C HIS A 152 12.20 18.57 3.02
N ARG A 153 13.11 18.37 3.97
CA ARG A 153 14.55 18.57 3.79
C ARG A 153 15.31 17.38 3.24
N SER A 154 14.70 16.19 3.24
CA SER A 154 15.35 14.94 2.84
C SER A 154 15.57 14.79 1.32
N GLY A 155 14.96 15.66 0.51
CA GLY A 155 14.92 15.52 -0.94
C GLY A 155 13.87 14.51 -1.46
N LEU A 156 13.24 13.72 -0.58
CA LEU A 156 12.16 12.81 -0.96
C LEU A 156 10.93 13.47 -1.63
N PRO A 157 10.52 14.71 -1.29
CA PRO A 157 9.41 15.37 -1.98
C PRO A 157 9.61 15.49 -3.50
N LEU A 158 10.86 15.41 -4.00
CA LEU A 158 11.18 15.52 -5.43
C LEU A 158 10.73 14.33 -6.27
N ASN A 159 10.74 13.16 -5.67
CA ASN A 159 10.63 11.88 -6.37
C ASN A 159 9.59 10.93 -5.76
N SER A 160 8.99 11.33 -4.63
CA SER A 160 8.09 10.51 -3.84
C SER A 160 6.79 11.22 -3.50
N ASP A 161 5.68 10.51 -3.59
CA ASP A 161 4.43 10.91 -2.93
C ASP A 161 4.47 10.45 -1.46
N LEU A 162 3.85 11.24 -0.58
CA LEU A 162 3.75 10.96 0.87
C LEU A 162 2.31 10.60 1.23
N LEU A 163 2.13 9.42 1.82
CA LEU A 163 0.83 8.91 2.24
C LEU A 163 0.84 8.55 3.72
N PHE A 164 -0.06 9.17 4.48
CA PHE A 164 -0.27 8.88 5.89
C PHE A 164 -1.41 7.88 6.11
N ILE A 165 -1.20 6.91 7.00
CA ILE A 165 -2.22 5.98 7.47
C ILE A 165 -2.45 6.25 8.95
N PHE A 166 -3.66 6.68 9.29
CA PHE A 166 -4.05 7.05 10.65
C PHE A 166 -4.88 5.97 11.31
N ASP A 167 -4.64 5.79 12.61
CA ASP A 167 -5.31 4.78 13.41
C ASP A 167 -6.84 4.93 13.45
N SER A 168 -7.34 6.16 13.44
CA SER A 168 -8.77 6.48 13.43
C SER A 168 -9.06 7.75 12.63
N ALA A 169 -10.34 7.97 12.32
CA ALA A 169 -10.77 9.24 11.72
C ALA A 169 -10.52 10.44 12.66
N LEU A 170 -10.57 10.22 13.98
CA LEU A 170 -10.31 11.28 14.97
C LEU A 170 -8.84 11.70 14.99
N THR A 171 -7.91 10.75 14.87
CA THR A 171 -6.49 11.08 14.79
C THR A 171 -6.18 11.83 13.49
N LEU A 172 -6.78 11.42 12.37
CA LEU A 172 -6.71 12.13 11.10
C LEU A 172 -7.14 13.61 11.26
N GLU A 173 -8.34 13.88 11.77
CA GLU A 173 -8.86 15.25 11.95
C GLU A 173 -7.96 16.12 12.85
N SER A 174 -7.31 15.51 13.85
CA SER A 174 -6.40 16.23 14.75
C SER A 174 -5.11 16.69 14.05
N PHE A 175 -4.67 15.96 13.03
CA PHE A 175 -3.41 16.21 12.32
C PHE A 175 -3.60 16.96 11.00
N ASP A 176 -4.81 17.04 10.44
CA ASP A 176 -5.08 17.73 9.18
C ASP A 176 -4.48 19.14 9.13
N ASN A 177 -4.73 19.91 10.19
CA ASN A 177 -4.25 21.29 10.32
C ASN A 177 -2.72 21.35 10.30
N VAL A 178 -2.08 20.42 11.00
CA VAL A 178 -0.62 20.35 11.09
C VAL A 178 -0.01 20.03 9.73
N ILE A 179 -0.59 19.08 9.00
CA ILE A 179 -0.08 18.67 7.69
C ILE A 179 -0.26 19.80 6.67
N LEU A 180 -1.43 20.44 6.65
CA LEU A 180 -1.67 21.59 5.77
C LEU A 180 -0.75 22.76 6.06
N GLU A 181 -0.59 23.13 7.34
CA GLU A 181 0.27 24.23 7.75
C GLU A 181 1.73 23.99 7.36
N GLU A 182 2.27 22.82 7.68
CA GLU A 182 3.68 22.50 7.37
C GLU A 182 3.92 22.37 5.86
N ASN A 183 2.94 21.88 5.09
CA ASN A 183 3.04 21.85 3.63
C ASN A 183 2.99 23.27 3.01
N ASP A 184 2.13 24.16 3.51
CA ASP A 184 2.06 25.56 3.07
C ASP A 184 3.36 26.30 3.38
N ILE A 185 3.92 26.09 4.58
CA ILE A 185 5.23 26.60 4.97
C ILE A 185 6.32 26.09 4.03
N PHE A 186 6.34 24.79 3.74
CA PHE A 186 7.30 24.19 2.80
C PHE A 186 7.22 24.83 1.42
N LEU A 187 6.02 25.01 0.86
CA LEU A 187 5.85 25.64 -0.44
C LEU A 187 6.35 27.10 -0.43
N LYS A 188 6.12 27.85 0.65
CA LYS A 188 6.67 29.21 0.82
C LYS A 188 8.20 29.20 0.84
N VAL A 189 8.82 28.24 1.53
CA VAL A 189 10.27 28.06 1.55
C VAL A 189 10.80 27.79 0.14
N VAL A 190 10.23 26.81 -0.55
CA VAL A 190 10.61 26.45 -1.93
C VAL A 190 10.52 27.66 -2.87
N CYS A 191 9.43 28.42 -2.75
CA CYS A 191 9.19 29.61 -3.56
C CYS A 191 10.19 30.75 -3.30
N ARG A 192 10.52 31.02 -2.03
CA ARG A 192 11.55 32.01 -1.69
C ARG A 192 12.91 31.60 -2.22
N TYR A 193 13.29 30.34 -2.05
CA TYR A 193 14.52 29.82 -2.61
C TYR A 193 14.54 29.95 -4.14
N GLN A 194 13.45 29.61 -4.83
CA GLN A 194 13.36 29.78 -6.29
C GLN A 194 13.58 31.24 -6.71
N ALA A 195 12.92 32.19 -6.03
CA ALA A 195 13.08 33.61 -6.34
C ALA A 195 14.54 34.08 -6.19
N GLU A 196 15.23 33.64 -5.14
CA GLU A 196 16.64 33.98 -4.91
C GLU A 196 17.58 33.37 -5.97
N LEU A 197 17.33 32.13 -6.42
CA LEU A 197 18.11 31.55 -7.53
C LEU A 197 17.91 32.33 -8.83
N CYS A 198 16.67 32.73 -9.14
CA CYS A 198 16.36 33.51 -10.33
C CYS A 198 17.01 34.90 -10.32
N ASN A 199 17.20 35.48 -9.14
CA ASN A 199 17.85 36.78 -8.96
C ASN A 199 19.39 36.73 -9.08
N GLY A 200 19.98 35.56 -9.33
CA GLY A 200 21.42 35.41 -9.54
C GLY A 200 22.26 35.59 -8.27
N SER A 201 21.65 35.52 -7.09
CA SER A 201 22.36 35.62 -5.80
C SER A 201 23.27 34.40 -5.63
N LYS A 202 24.59 34.61 -5.72
CA LYS A 202 25.62 33.58 -5.49
C LYS A 202 25.89 33.31 -4.01
N VAL A 203 25.20 34.01 -3.09
CA VAL A 203 25.61 34.19 -1.69
C VAL A 203 24.54 33.67 -0.72
N LEU A 204 24.03 32.46 -0.95
CA LEU A 204 23.22 31.78 0.05
C LEU A 204 23.78 30.39 0.30
N ASP A 205 24.07 30.10 1.56
CA ASP A 205 24.35 28.75 2.05
C ASP A 205 23.09 27.91 1.87
N PHE A 206 22.94 27.32 0.68
CA PHE A 206 21.91 26.31 0.47
C PHE A 206 22.21 25.13 1.39
N PRO A 207 21.22 24.58 2.10
CA PRO A 207 21.41 23.33 2.82
C PRO A 207 21.88 22.28 1.81
N ALA A 208 23.00 21.61 2.08
CA ALA A 208 23.48 20.53 1.21
C ALA A 208 22.43 19.40 1.05
N SER A 209 21.55 19.22 2.04
CA SER A 209 20.40 18.33 2.03
C SER A 209 19.23 18.83 1.16
N PHE A 210 19.12 20.14 0.93
CA PHE A 210 18.04 20.78 0.20
C PHE A 210 18.54 21.36 -1.13
N ASN A 211 18.83 20.48 -2.08
CA ASN A 211 19.32 20.88 -3.39
C ASN A 211 18.17 21.35 -4.30
N LEU A 212 17.91 22.66 -4.33
CA LEU A 212 16.84 23.25 -5.13
C LEU A 212 17.02 23.03 -6.65
N ASN A 213 18.25 22.82 -7.13
CA ASN A 213 18.49 22.51 -8.54
C ASN A 213 17.85 21.18 -8.95
N GLN A 214 17.57 20.29 -8.01
CA GLN A 214 16.84 19.05 -8.29
C GLN A 214 15.32 19.29 -8.44
N PHE A 215 14.78 20.35 -7.82
CA PHE A 215 13.38 20.77 -7.95
C PHE A 215 13.13 21.49 -9.27
N LEU A 216 14.14 22.19 -9.78
CA LEU A 216 14.07 22.98 -11.01
C LEU A 216 14.43 22.11 -12.22
N LYS A 217 13.41 21.68 -12.96
CA LYS A 217 13.63 21.02 -14.26
C LYS A 217 13.93 22.09 -15.31
N SER A 218 15.14 22.07 -15.89
CA SER A 218 15.45 22.89 -17.07
C SER A 218 14.85 22.22 -18.32
N GLY A 219 14.23 23.03 -19.19
CA GLY A 219 13.36 22.59 -20.28
C GLY A 219 13.98 21.78 -21.44
N LYS A 220 15.08 21.03 -21.27
CA LYS A 220 15.63 20.16 -22.33
C LYS A 220 15.22 18.69 -22.13
N LYS A 221 14.21 18.27 -22.91
CA LYS A 221 13.76 16.87 -23.14
C LYS A 221 13.64 15.99 -21.89
N VAL A 222 12.96 16.48 -20.85
CA VAL A 222 12.51 15.62 -19.76
C VAL A 222 11.26 14.89 -20.26
N VAL A 223 11.32 13.55 -20.34
CA VAL A 223 10.16 12.67 -20.55
C VAL A 223 9.02 13.22 -19.69
N GLU A 224 7.93 13.68 -20.31
CA GLU A 224 6.78 14.24 -19.59
C GLU A 224 6.34 13.22 -18.54
N LYS A 225 6.67 13.49 -17.27
CA LYS A 225 6.14 12.70 -16.18
C LYS A 225 4.64 12.96 -16.18
N GLY A 226 3.85 11.88 -16.18
CA GLY A 226 2.39 11.95 -16.23
C GLY A 226 1.79 12.75 -15.07
N GLU A 227 0.47 12.87 -15.04
CA GLU A 227 -0.21 13.57 -13.95
C GLU A 227 -0.16 12.78 -12.64
N PRO A 228 -0.13 13.46 -11.48
CA PRO A 228 -0.25 12.77 -10.20
C PRO A 228 -1.59 12.05 -10.12
N ILE A 229 -1.58 10.86 -9.50
CA ILE A 229 -2.74 9.98 -9.40
C ILE A 229 -3.79 10.45 -8.39
N TRP A 230 -3.40 11.39 -7.52
CA TRP A 230 -4.17 11.79 -6.35
C TRP A 230 -5.05 13.01 -6.65
N GLY A 231 -6.34 12.88 -6.44
CA GLY A 231 -7.36 13.90 -6.64
C GLY A 231 -7.74 14.11 -8.10
N TRP A 232 -8.86 14.80 -8.30
CA TRP A 232 -9.32 15.18 -9.62
C TRP A 232 -8.48 16.35 -10.19
N LYS A 233 -8.18 16.31 -11.50
CA LYS A 233 -7.57 17.46 -12.20
C LYS A 233 -8.60 18.59 -12.34
N ILE A 234 -8.56 19.58 -11.47
CA ILE A 234 -9.38 20.78 -11.67
C ILE A 234 -8.86 21.46 -12.95
N LYS A 235 -9.59 21.29 -14.05
CA LYS A 235 -9.33 21.96 -15.33
C LYS A 235 -9.74 23.42 -15.19
N ASN A 236 -9.01 24.18 -14.39
CA ASN A 236 -9.24 25.61 -14.23
C ASN A 236 -8.26 26.35 -15.12
N ASN A 237 -8.77 27.21 -16.01
CA ASN A 237 -7.96 28.11 -16.84
C ASN A 237 -7.18 29.14 -16.00
N ASN A 238 -7.47 29.24 -14.70
CA ASN A 238 -6.82 30.14 -13.73
C ASN A 238 -6.28 29.36 -12.52
N SER A 239 -5.39 28.37 -12.71
CA SER A 239 -4.70 27.77 -11.57
C SER A 239 -3.62 28.71 -11.03
N SER A 240 -4.04 29.70 -10.23
CA SER A 240 -3.19 30.58 -9.44
C SER A 240 -2.65 29.91 -8.17
N LEU A 241 -2.44 28.58 -8.18
CA LEU A 241 -1.73 27.89 -7.11
C LEU A 241 -0.24 28.20 -7.26
N LEU A 242 0.16 29.31 -6.63
CA LEU A 242 1.53 29.75 -6.36
C LEU A 242 2.52 29.44 -7.48
N ARG A 243 2.29 30.06 -8.64
CA ARG A 243 3.36 30.24 -9.62
C ARG A 243 4.31 31.29 -9.04
N CYS A 244 5.41 30.84 -8.46
CA CYS A 244 6.40 31.71 -7.87
C CYS A 244 7.20 32.38 -8.99
N GLY A 245 6.76 33.59 -9.34
CA GLY A 245 7.28 34.39 -10.45
C GLY A 245 6.16 34.91 -11.35
N GLY A 246 5.85 36.21 -11.22
CA GLY A 246 5.08 36.94 -12.22
C GLY A 246 5.98 37.17 -13.44
N GLY A 247 5.91 36.27 -14.42
CA GLY A 247 6.67 36.39 -15.66
C GLY A 247 6.38 35.20 -16.58
N GLU A 248 6.11 35.49 -17.85
CA GLU A 248 5.68 34.55 -18.90
C GLU A 248 6.76 33.55 -19.37
N THR A 249 7.67 33.13 -18.50
CA THR A 249 8.64 32.07 -18.83
C THR A 249 8.19 30.74 -18.24
N GLU A 250 7.58 29.90 -19.09
CA GLU A 250 7.21 28.50 -18.81
C GLU A 250 8.39 27.54 -18.51
N SER A 251 9.60 28.05 -18.29
CA SER A 251 10.83 27.25 -18.42
C SER A 251 11.25 26.47 -17.16
N THR A 252 10.79 26.84 -15.96
CA THR A 252 11.22 26.19 -14.70
C THR A 252 10.03 25.89 -13.78
N ARG A 253 9.39 24.72 -14.00
CA ARG A 253 8.36 24.20 -13.10
C ARG A 253 9.02 23.44 -11.93
N ILE A 254 8.65 23.80 -10.71
CA ILE A 254 9.07 23.06 -9.49
C ILE A 254 8.40 21.68 -9.49
N SER A 255 9.20 20.63 -9.28
CA SER A 255 8.72 19.25 -9.16
C SER A 255 8.58 18.84 -7.69
N TYR A 256 7.36 18.56 -7.21
CA TYR A 256 7.13 17.97 -5.89
C TYR A 256 5.97 16.97 -5.89
N GLY A 257 6.01 16.01 -4.97
CA GLY A 257 5.04 14.94 -4.77
C GLY A 257 3.79 15.35 -4.02
N SER A 258 2.76 14.53 -4.11
CA SER A 258 1.49 14.75 -3.42
C SER A 258 1.58 14.30 -1.97
N VAL A 259 0.79 14.94 -1.10
CA VAL A 259 0.63 14.57 0.30
C VAL A 259 -0.82 14.19 0.55
N VAL A 260 -1.04 12.95 0.98
CA VAL A 260 -2.36 12.35 1.16
C VAL A 260 -2.47 11.64 2.51
N GLY A 261 -3.67 11.52 3.05
CA GLY A 261 -3.96 10.83 4.30
C GLY A 261 -5.15 9.89 4.17
N PHE A 262 -5.10 8.75 4.85
CA PHE A 262 -6.17 7.77 4.91
C PHE A 262 -6.40 7.33 6.35
N GLY A 263 -7.67 7.28 6.77
CA GLY A 263 -8.02 6.54 7.98
C GLY A 263 -7.99 5.04 7.71
N VAL A 264 -7.49 4.24 8.66
CA VAL A 264 -7.49 2.78 8.51
C VAL A 264 -8.89 2.22 8.29
N GLY A 265 -9.92 2.81 8.92
CA GLY A 265 -11.32 2.44 8.70
C GLY A 265 -11.86 2.75 7.29
N GLU A 266 -11.24 3.66 6.55
CA GLU A 266 -11.62 3.92 5.14
C GLU A 266 -10.99 2.89 4.19
N VAL A 267 -9.79 2.42 4.53
CA VAL A 267 -9.05 1.47 3.71
C VAL A 267 -9.54 0.05 3.95
N ASP A 268 -9.74 -0.31 5.23
CA ASP A 268 -10.17 -1.62 5.74
C ASP A 268 -11.42 -1.44 6.62
N PRO A 269 -12.60 -1.17 6.02
CA PRO A 269 -13.84 -0.90 6.75
C PRO A 269 -14.34 -2.12 7.52
N GLU A 270 -14.15 -3.32 6.96
CA GLU A 270 -14.55 -4.59 7.57
C GLU A 270 -13.68 -4.98 8.77
N ASN A 271 -12.59 -4.24 9.01
CA ASN A 271 -11.56 -4.58 9.98
C ASN A 271 -11.14 -6.04 9.82
N SER A 272 -10.35 -6.33 8.78
CA SER A 272 -10.01 -7.68 8.30
C SER A 272 -9.46 -8.64 9.37
N LEU A 273 -9.03 -8.12 10.53
CA LEU A 273 -8.52 -8.89 11.66
C LEU A 273 -9.52 -9.09 12.81
N SER A 274 -10.72 -8.49 12.75
CA SER A 274 -11.72 -8.43 13.84
C SER A 274 -12.20 -9.80 14.33
N GLY A 275 -12.18 -10.83 13.48
CA GLY A 275 -12.56 -12.20 13.85
C GLY A 275 -11.48 -12.99 14.60
N PHE A 276 -10.25 -12.46 14.72
CA PHE A 276 -9.11 -13.21 15.29
C PHE A 276 -8.62 -12.65 16.63
N MET A 277 -8.98 -11.40 16.97
CA MET A 277 -8.61 -10.75 18.22
C MET A 277 -9.67 -9.74 18.64
N ASP A 278 -10.02 -9.69 19.92
CA ASP A 278 -11.00 -8.74 20.47
C ASP A 278 -10.51 -7.28 20.40
N GLN A 279 -9.20 -7.06 20.55
CA GLN A 279 -8.57 -5.75 20.39
C GLN A 279 -7.27 -5.89 19.60
N ILE A 280 -7.27 -5.42 18.36
CA ILE A 280 -6.11 -5.48 17.48
C ILE A 280 -5.30 -4.20 17.66
N PRO A 281 -4.04 -4.28 18.13
CA PRO A 281 -3.17 -3.13 18.15
C PRO A 281 -3.02 -2.54 16.75
N MET A 282 -3.01 -1.21 16.64
CA MET A 282 -2.91 -0.52 15.37
C MET A 282 -1.66 -0.87 14.55
N SER A 283 -0.58 -1.23 15.24
CA SER A 283 0.62 -1.78 14.61
C SER A 283 0.31 -3.01 13.76
N LEU A 284 -0.56 -3.92 14.20
CA LEU A 284 -0.97 -5.09 13.42
C LEU A 284 -1.99 -4.72 12.34
N ARG A 285 -2.97 -3.86 12.68
CA ARG A 285 -4.07 -3.50 11.76
C ARG A 285 -3.58 -2.83 10.47
N ARG A 286 -2.54 -2.00 10.54
CA ARG A 286 -1.99 -1.31 9.34
C ARG A 286 -1.53 -2.28 8.24
N TRP A 287 -1.15 -3.52 8.60
CA TRP A 287 -0.70 -4.52 7.62
C TRP A 287 -1.81 -5.00 6.69
N ALA A 288 -3.08 -4.88 7.09
CA ALA A 288 -4.23 -5.10 6.20
C ALA A 288 -4.37 -3.97 5.17
N SER A 289 -4.08 -2.73 5.58
CA SER A 289 -4.23 -1.55 4.74
C SER A 289 -3.19 -1.47 3.60
N TYR A 290 -1.97 -1.95 3.84
CA TYR A 290 -0.88 -1.92 2.86
C TYR A 290 -1.22 -2.62 1.52
N PRO A 291 -1.62 -3.91 1.49
CA PRO A 291 -1.95 -4.57 0.24
C PRO A 291 -3.18 -3.98 -0.45
N MET A 292 -4.11 -3.36 0.29
CA MET A 292 -5.29 -2.70 -0.27
C MET A 292 -4.90 -1.42 -1.02
N ILE A 293 -4.10 -0.55 -0.39
CA ILE A 293 -3.59 0.69 -1.02
C ILE A 293 -2.69 0.35 -2.21
N LEU A 294 -1.68 -0.51 -1.99
CA LEU A 294 -0.76 -0.96 -3.04
C LEU A 294 -1.48 -1.77 -4.13
N GLY A 295 -2.65 -2.30 -3.82
CA GLY A 295 -3.62 -2.87 -4.75
C GLY A 295 -4.05 -1.88 -5.83
N ARG A 296 -4.50 -0.71 -5.37
CA ARG A 296 -5.05 0.37 -6.18
C ARG A 296 -3.98 1.13 -6.96
N VAL A 297 -2.76 1.28 -6.40
CA VAL A 297 -1.67 2.08 -7.02
C VAL A 297 -0.57 1.24 -7.70
N ARG A 298 -0.82 -0.05 -7.94
CA ARG A 298 0.19 -1.06 -8.33
C ARG A 298 1.02 -0.77 -9.59
N ARG A 299 0.62 0.17 -10.44
CA ARG A 299 1.31 0.51 -11.70
C ARG A 299 1.91 1.92 -11.71
N ASN A 300 1.70 2.68 -10.65
CA ASN A 300 2.07 4.10 -10.61
C ASN A 300 3.42 4.30 -9.93
N PHE A 301 3.77 3.41 -9.00
CA PHE A 301 5.03 3.49 -8.24
C PHE A 301 5.93 2.30 -8.53
N LYS A 302 7.22 2.55 -8.62
CA LYS A 302 8.28 1.55 -8.75
C LYS A 302 8.72 1.05 -7.38
N HIS A 303 8.95 1.99 -6.45
CA HIS A 303 9.46 1.70 -5.11
C HIS A 303 8.53 2.22 -4.02
N VAL A 304 8.50 1.49 -2.90
CA VAL A 304 7.69 1.82 -1.73
C VAL A 304 8.57 1.77 -0.49
N MET A 305 8.36 2.70 0.43
CA MET A 305 8.93 2.69 1.76
C MET A 305 7.81 2.74 2.81
N LEU A 306 7.79 1.79 3.74
CA LEU A 306 6.93 1.75 4.90
C LEU A 306 7.68 2.39 6.08
N VAL A 307 7.07 3.35 6.78
CA VAL A 307 7.74 4.14 7.82
C VAL A 307 6.88 4.34 9.06
N ASP A 308 7.46 4.09 10.24
CA ASP A 308 6.92 4.48 11.54
C ASP A 308 7.28 5.91 11.91
N VAL A 309 6.30 6.81 11.79
CA VAL A 309 6.49 8.24 12.10
C VAL A 309 6.98 8.45 13.54
N LYS A 310 6.60 7.57 14.47
CA LYS A 310 7.02 7.70 15.87
C LYS A 310 8.47 7.33 16.10
N LYS A 311 8.99 6.37 15.33
CA LYS A 311 10.30 5.74 15.59
C LYS A 311 11.40 6.15 14.62
N VAL A 312 11.06 6.89 13.55
CA VAL A 312 11.97 7.11 12.42
C VAL A 312 11.87 8.54 11.94
N LEU A 313 13.03 9.16 11.71
CA LEU A 313 13.15 10.43 11.01
C LEU A 313 13.94 10.26 9.71
N LEU A 314 13.51 10.97 8.68
CA LEU A 314 14.07 10.92 7.34
C LEU A 314 14.88 12.19 7.10
N LEU A 315 16.21 12.08 7.07
CA LEU A 315 17.11 13.22 6.92
C LEU A 315 17.69 13.34 5.50
N GLY A 316 17.56 12.29 4.68
CA GLY A 316 17.98 12.24 3.28
C GLY A 316 17.14 11.26 2.47
N ASP A 317 17.56 10.92 1.24
CA ASP A 317 16.86 9.95 0.37
C ASP A 317 17.37 8.51 0.60
N PRO A 318 16.68 7.67 1.40
CA PRO A 318 17.03 6.26 1.57
C PRO A 318 16.65 5.38 0.38
N LEU A 319 15.69 5.81 -0.46
CA LEU A 319 15.20 5.02 -1.58
C LEU A 319 16.23 4.94 -2.72
N GLY A 320 17.25 5.81 -2.71
CA GLY A 320 18.44 5.67 -3.54
C GLY A 320 19.08 4.27 -3.48
N ARG A 321 19.04 3.60 -2.31
CA ARG A 321 19.60 2.24 -2.11
C ARG A 321 18.83 1.14 -2.83
N VAL A 322 17.53 1.33 -3.06
CA VAL A 322 16.64 0.32 -3.66
C VAL A 322 16.29 0.61 -5.12
N ARG A 323 16.65 1.79 -5.63
CA ARG A 323 16.24 2.28 -6.95
C ARG A 323 16.69 1.40 -8.13
N THR A 324 17.78 0.65 -7.96
CA THR A 324 18.35 -0.23 -8.99
C THR A 324 17.89 -1.69 -8.87
N LYS A 325 16.99 -1.98 -7.93
CA LYS A 325 16.63 -3.34 -7.54
C LYS A 325 15.33 -3.78 -8.23
N SER A 326 15.08 -5.09 -8.24
CA SER A 326 13.90 -5.66 -8.88
C SER A 326 12.61 -5.21 -8.19
N PRO A 327 11.46 -5.16 -8.91
CA PRO A 327 10.18 -4.79 -8.31
C PRO A 327 9.72 -5.76 -7.21
N GLU A 328 10.33 -6.93 -7.11
CA GLU A 328 10.06 -7.98 -6.11
C GLU A 328 11.05 -7.96 -4.94
N SER A 329 12.00 -7.02 -4.94
CA SER A 329 12.99 -6.89 -3.86
C SER A 329 12.40 -6.22 -2.62
N VAL A 330 12.84 -6.68 -1.45
CA VAL A 330 12.49 -6.12 -0.15
C VAL A 330 13.75 -5.98 0.68
N PHE A 331 13.95 -4.82 1.27
CA PHE A 331 15.07 -4.50 2.15
C PHE A 331 14.58 -4.41 3.57
N LEU A 332 15.15 -5.27 4.42
CA LEU A 332 14.86 -5.33 5.84
C LEU A 332 16.07 -4.85 6.62
N SER A 333 15.85 -3.90 7.52
CA SER A 333 16.88 -3.38 8.41
C SER A 333 16.91 -4.16 9.71
N SER A 334 18.10 -4.40 10.24
CA SER A 334 18.24 -4.94 11.59
C SER A 334 18.05 -3.86 12.63
N THR A 335 17.48 -4.24 13.76
CA THR A 335 17.55 -3.43 14.99
C THR A 335 18.97 -3.53 15.54
N PRO A 336 19.58 -2.45 16.05
CA PRO A 336 20.82 -2.55 16.81
C PRO A 336 20.61 -3.40 18.09
N PRO A 337 21.62 -4.18 18.53
CA PRO A 337 21.50 -4.99 19.73
C PRO A 337 21.32 -4.08 20.96
N ARG A 338 20.24 -4.30 21.73
CA ARG A 338 20.07 -3.65 23.03
C ARG A 338 21.09 -4.24 24.00
N ALA A 339 21.99 -3.42 24.52
CA ALA A 339 22.82 -3.79 25.65
C ALA A 339 21.92 -3.92 26.89
N THR A 340 21.48 -5.12 27.21
CA THR A 340 20.81 -5.39 28.48
C THR A 340 21.85 -5.24 29.59
N LYS A 341 21.76 -4.15 30.36
CA LYS A 341 22.48 -4.00 31.64
C LYS A 341 21.89 -4.92 32.71
N HIS A 342 21.90 -6.24 32.54
CA HIS A 342 21.78 -7.19 33.65
C HIS A 342 22.52 -8.46 33.27
N GLY A 343 23.56 -8.77 34.05
CA GLY A 343 24.40 -9.93 33.84
C GLY A 343 23.67 -11.22 34.17
N HIS A 344 23.80 -12.20 33.28
CA HIS A 344 24.02 -13.57 33.69
C HIS A 344 24.91 -14.26 32.66
N LYS A 345 26.04 -14.79 33.12
CA LYS A 345 26.95 -15.63 32.35
C LYS A 345 26.22 -16.90 31.91
N GLY A 346 26.43 -17.29 30.64
CA GLY A 346 26.23 -18.65 30.16
C GLY A 346 25.02 -18.83 29.23
N SER A 347 25.20 -18.51 27.94
CA SER A 347 24.45 -19.08 26.83
C SER A 347 25.06 -18.56 25.51
N GLU A 348 25.92 -19.35 24.86
CA GLU A 348 26.23 -19.17 23.44
C GLU A 348 25.00 -19.57 22.61
N ASP A 349 23.94 -18.78 22.68
CA ASP A 349 22.78 -18.98 21.82
C ASP A 349 22.80 -17.93 20.72
N THR A 350 22.63 -18.43 19.49
CA THR A 350 22.61 -17.74 18.22
C THR A 350 21.96 -16.37 18.35
N HIS A 351 22.73 -15.29 18.21
CA HIS A 351 22.21 -13.92 18.21
C HIS A 351 21.15 -13.75 17.12
N GLN A 352 19.87 -14.01 17.44
CA GLN A 352 18.76 -13.82 16.51
C GLN A 352 18.61 -12.31 16.27
N LYS A 353 19.19 -11.86 15.15
CA LYS A 353 19.12 -10.50 14.65
C LYS A 353 17.65 -10.09 14.52
N THR A 354 17.16 -9.28 15.46
CA THR A 354 15.75 -8.86 15.48
C THR A 354 15.52 -7.84 14.37
N ILE A 355 14.54 -8.10 13.51
CA ILE A 355 14.27 -7.25 12.34
C ILE A 355 13.47 -6.03 12.75
N ASN A 356 13.85 -4.88 12.23
CA ASN A 356 13.18 -3.62 12.46
C ASN A 356 11.92 -3.52 11.61
N SER A 357 10.74 -3.43 12.24
CA SER A 357 9.46 -3.22 11.55
C SER A 357 9.15 -1.75 11.26
N ALA A 358 9.96 -0.82 11.77
CA ALA A 358 9.72 0.61 11.65
C ALA A 358 10.11 1.18 10.28
N VAL A 359 11.02 0.52 9.57
CA VAL A 359 11.40 0.90 8.20
C VAL A 359 11.54 -0.35 7.35
N ILE A 360 10.78 -0.40 6.27
CA ILE A 360 10.89 -1.43 5.25
C ILE A 360 10.81 -0.74 3.90
N MET A 361 11.73 -1.05 2.98
CA MET A 361 11.74 -0.41 1.65
C MET A 361 12.02 -1.43 0.56
N GLY A 362 11.53 -1.18 -0.65
CA GLY A 362 11.74 -2.11 -1.76
C GLY A 362 10.88 -1.81 -2.96
N GLY A 363 10.80 -2.78 -3.86
CA GLY A 363 9.91 -2.71 -5.02
C GLY A 363 8.45 -2.87 -4.61
N VAL A 364 7.54 -2.19 -5.32
CA VAL A 364 6.10 -2.20 -5.00
C VAL A 364 5.49 -3.60 -4.93
N ARG A 365 5.95 -4.54 -5.77
CA ARG A 365 5.43 -5.93 -5.78
C ARG A 365 5.95 -6.70 -4.58
N GLY A 366 7.24 -6.56 -4.27
CA GLY A 366 7.88 -7.20 -3.13
C GLY A 366 7.22 -6.77 -1.81
N ILE A 367 7.06 -5.45 -1.62
CA ILE A 367 6.42 -4.90 -0.42
C ILE A 367 4.97 -5.34 -0.30
N ARG A 368 4.18 -5.29 -1.39
CA ARG A 368 2.79 -5.77 -1.38
C ARG A 368 2.68 -7.25 -1.01
N ARG A 369 3.54 -8.11 -1.58
CA ARG A 369 3.56 -9.54 -1.27
C ARG A 369 3.99 -9.78 0.18
N LEU A 370 5.00 -9.06 0.67
CA LEU A 370 5.44 -9.13 2.07
C LEU A 370 4.29 -8.77 3.01
N SER A 371 3.56 -7.68 2.73
CA SER A 371 2.43 -7.28 3.57
C SER A 371 1.30 -8.31 3.58
N ALA A 372 1.02 -8.97 2.44
CA ALA A 372 0.02 -10.05 2.38
C ALA A 372 0.45 -11.30 3.18
N VAL A 373 1.73 -11.68 3.08
CA VAL A 373 2.30 -12.77 3.88
C VAL A 373 2.30 -12.42 5.37
N MET A 374 2.66 -11.20 5.72
CA MET A 374 2.62 -10.68 7.10
C MET A 374 1.22 -10.71 7.67
N LEU A 375 0.20 -10.31 6.91
CA LEU A 375 -1.19 -10.40 7.34
C LEU A 375 -1.60 -11.84 7.67
N THR A 376 -1.19 -12.80 6.83
CA THR A 376 -1.45 -14.23 7.07
C THR A 376 -0.70 -14.75 8.30
N GLU A 377 0.53 -14.26 8.54
CA GLU A 377 1.31 -14.58 9.73
C GLU A 377 0.67 -14.03 11.01
N ILE A 378 0.16 -12.80 10.97
CA ILE A 378 -0.58 -12.19 12.09
C ILE A 378 -1.76 -13.10 12.44
N VAL A 379 -2.62 -13.43 11.47
CA VAL A 379 -3.76 -14.32 11.68
C VAL A 379 -3.32 -15.63 12.32
N ARG A 380 -2.33 -16.32 11.74
CA ARG A 380 -1.84 -17.60 12.28
C ARG A 380 -1.30 -17.49 13.70
N ALA A 381 -0.54 -16.43 14.00
CA ALA A 381 -0.01 -16.19 15.34
C ALA A 381 -1.13 -15.93 16.35
N THR A 382 -2.14 -15.15 15.97
CA THR A 382 -3.28 -14.81 16.83
C THR A 382 -4.20 -16.01 17.11
N THR A 383 -4.54 -16.80 16.08
CA THR A 383 -5.30 -18.04 16.23
C THR A 383 -4.58 -19.04 17.14
N ASN A 384 -3.26 -19.20 16.96
CA ASN A 384 -2.45 -20.07 17.82
C ASN A 384 -2.41 -19.62 19.28
N GLN A 385 -2.48 -18.31 19.55
CA GLN A 385 -2.54 -17.79 20.92
C GLN A 385 -3.88 -18.08 21.58
N GLN A 386 -4.97 -17.88 20.86
CA GLN A 386 -6.32 -18.14 21.34
C GLN A 386 -6.50 -19.62 21.71
N HIS A 387 -5.99 -20.54 20.89
CA HIS A 387 -6.06 -21.97 21.17
C HIS A 387 -5.13 -22.41 22.32
N ASN A 388 -3.92 -21.87 22.41
CA ASN A 388 -2.92 -22.35 23.37
C ASN A 388 -2.89 -21.60 24.72
N LYS A 389 -3.79 -20.64 24.96
CA LYS A 389 -3.82 -19.74 26.14
C LYS A 389 -2.45 -19.13 26.48
N ARG A 390 -1.54 -18.99 25.50
CA ARG A 390 -0.19 -18.46 25.71
C ARG A 390 -0.26 -16.93 25.81
N LYS A 391 0.19 -16.40 26.94
CA LYS A 391 0.16 -14.97 27.31
C LYS A 391 1.16 -14.06 26.57
N ASN A 392 1.93 -14.58 25.61
CA ASN A 392 2.96 -13.76 24.95
C ASN A 392 2.29 -12.80 23.97
N SER A 393 2.58 -11.50 24.03
CA SER A 393 2.06 -10.55 23.05
C SER A 393 2.65 -10.81 21.66
N VAL A 394 1.82 -10.69 20.62
CA VAL A 394 2.30 -10.72 19.23
C VAL A 394 3.03 -9.41 18.95
N THR A 395 4.33 -9.48 18.65
CA THR A 395 5.13 -8.31 18.26
C THR A 395 5.43 -8.35 16.76
N GLU A 396 5.37 -7.21 16.10
CA GLU A 396 5.64 -7.11 14.66
C GLU A 396 7.05 -7.57 14.28
N SER A 397 8.05 -7.14 15.05
CA SER A 397 9.44 -7.52 14.83
C SER A 397 9.64 -9.01 15.00
N GLY A 398 8.95 -9.64 15.97
CA GLY A 398 8.97 -11.08 16.18
C GLY A 398 8.37 -11.85 15.01
N LEU A 399 7.23 -11.39 14.48
CA LEU A 399 6.61 -11.98 13.28
C LEU A 399 7.50 -11.79 12.05
N LEU A 400 8.05 -10.60 11.86
CA LEU A 400 8.89 -10.27 10.70
C LEU A 400 10.22 -11.05 10.73
N SER A 401 10.84 -11.22 11.91
CA SER A 401 11.99 -12.08 12.10
C SER A 401 11.68 -13.54 11.75
N ARG A 402 10.54 -14.07 12.17
CA ARG A 402 10.10 -15.44 11.80
C ARG A 402 9.86 -15.58 10.31
N LEU A 403 9.23 -14.59 9.68
CA LEU A 403 8.98 -14.59 8.25
C LEU A 403 10.27 -14.53 7.45
N ALA A 404 11.22 -13.69 7.85
CA ALA A 404 12.51 -13.58 7.18
C ALA A 404 13.33 -14.88 7.20
N THR A 405 13.13 -15.73 8.21
CA THR A 405 13.73 -17.07 8.27
C THR A 405 12.94 -18.14 7.49
N ASN A 406 11.72 -17.83 7.03
CA ASN A 406 10.86 -18.78 6.35
C ASN A 406 10.98 -18.65 4.82
N GLU A 407 11.87 -19.45 4.24
CA GLU A 407 12.12 -19.45 2.78
C GLU A 407 10.88 -19.82 1.96
N PHE A 408 10.02 -20.70 2.47
CA PHE A 408 8.81 -21.12 1.75
C PHE A 408 7.79 -20.00 1.63
N ALA A 409 7.59 -19.24 2.70
CA ALA A 409 6.67 -18.08 2.71
C ALA A 409 7.18 -16.93 1.82
N LEU A 410 8.50 -16.83 1.63
CA LEU A 410 9.16 -15.75 0.89
C LEU A 410 9.63 -16.15 -0.52
N LYS A 411 9.28 -17.34 -1.03
CA LYS A 411 9.71 -17.83 -2.35
C LYS A 411 9.44 -16.85 -3.52
N SER A 412 8.46 -15.96 -3.36
CA SER A 412 8.08 -14.94 -4.35
C SER A 412 8.69 -13.55 -4.11
N ILE A 413 9.60 -13.41 -3.14
CA ILE A 413 10.15 -12.12 -2.69
C ILE A 413 11.67 -12.25 -2.54
N HIS A 414 12.41 -11.31 -3.14
CA HIS A 414 13.85 -11.25 -2.96
C HIS A 414 14.19 -10.40 -1.73
N VAL A 415 14.28 -11.03 -0.56
CA VAL A 415 14.62 -10.35 0.68
C VAL A 415 16.13 -10.13 0.78
N SER A 416 16.54 -8.87 0.96
CA SER A 416 17.91 -8.48 1.21
C SER A 416 18.00 -7.86 2.60
N MET A 417 18.84 -8.44 3.45
CA MET A 417 19.08 -7.91 4.79
C MET A 417 20.13 -6.80 4.73
N SER A 418 19.86 -5.66 5.36
CA SER A 418 20.88 -4.63 5.56
C SER A 418 21.94 -5.15 6.55
N ILE A 419 23.20 -5.10 6.11
CA ILE A 419 24.36 -5.39 6.96
C ILE A 419 24.55 -4.25 7.97
N GLU A 420 24.25 -3.01 7.56
CA GLU A 420 24.31 -1.79 8.37
C GLU A 420 23.03 -1.63 9.21
N SER A 421 23.18 -1.46 10.52
CA SER A 421 22.07 -1.08 11.41
C SER A 421 21.75 0.40 11.25
N ILE A 422 20.47 0.77 11.39
CA ILE A 422 20.07 2.18 11.38
C ILE A 422 20.69 2.87 12.61
N PRO A 423 21.39 4.01 12.45
CA PRO A 423 22.00 4.71 13.56
C PRO A 423 20.94 5.21 14.56
N THR A 424 21.24 5.06 15.85
CA THR A 424 20.39 5.53 16.94
C THR A 424 20.62 7.02 17.21
N ALA A 425 19.55 7.72 17.56
CA ALA A 425 19.50 9.13 17.91
C ALA A 425 20.60 9.61 18.87
N SER A 426 20.94 8.79 19.88
CA SER A 426 22.00 9.06 20.86
C SER A 426 23.41 9.31 20.28
N SER A 427 23.62 9.04 18.99
CA SER A 427 24.87 9.31 18.26
C SER A 427 24.85 10.56 17.36
N VAL A 428 23.73 11.29 17.35
CA VAL A 428 23.46 12.35 16.37
C VAL A 428 23.96 13.71 16.87
N SER A 429 25.16 14.10 16.44
CA SER A 429 25.65 15.48 16.51
C SER A 429 25.25 16.29 15.26
N GLU A 430 25.33 17.62 15.32
CA GLU A 430 24.97 18.55 14.25
C GLU A 430 25.70 18.27 12.92
N SER A 431 26.94 17.75 12.98
CA SER A 431 27.71 17.31 11.82
C SER A 431 27.26 15.95 11.25
N THR A 432 26.73 15.07 12.09
CA THR A 432 26.30 13.72 11.71
C THR A 432 24.92 13.72 11.04
N ILE A 433 24.06 14.70 11.35
CA ILE A 433 22.76 14.92 10.67
C ILE A 433 22.92 15.04 9.15
N ARG A 434 24.02 15.66 8.67
CA ARG A 434 24.27 15.86 7.24
C ARG A 434 24.53 14.58 6.46
N ASN A 435 25.05 13.54 7.11
CA ASN A 435 25.50 12.31 6.44
C ASN A 435 24.52 11.14 6.64
N GLN A 436 23.55 11.28 7.53
CA GLN A 436 22.56 10.25 7.80
C GLN A 436 21.33 10.42 6.90
N THR A 437 20.81 9.31 6.38
CA THR A 437 19.60 9.29 5.56
C THR A 437 18.36 8.94 6.39
N ILE A 438 18.52 8.04 7.34
CA ILE A 438 17.48 7.59 8.27
C ILE A 438 18.07 7.58 9.67
N VAL A 439 17.32 8.11 10.63
CA VAL A 439 17.65 8.07 12.06
C VAL A 439 16.56 7.34 12.81
N TRP A 440 16.97 6.44 13.70
CA TRP A 440 16.07 5.79 14.61
C TRP A 440 15.92 6.60 15.91
N VAL A 441 14.67 6.87 16.28
CA VAL A 441 14.31 7.73 17.40
C VAL A 441 13.81 6.87 18.55
N GLU A 442 14.58 6.85 19.64
CA GLU A 442 14.07 6.35 20.93
C GLU A 442 13.32 7.45 21.67
N HIS A 443 12.40 7.04 22.55
CA HIS A 443 11.52 7.96 23.27
C HIS A 443 12.30 8.94 24.17
N SER A 444 13.44 8.53 24.72
CA SER A 444 14.32 9.37 25.56
C SER A 444 14.99 10.50 24.77
N ASP A 445 15.32 10.25 23.51
CA ASP A 445 16.22 11.11 22.73
C ASP A 445 15.44 12.12 21.88
N TYR A 446 14.11 12.02 21.85
CA TYR A 446 13.28 12.79 20.92
C TYR A 446 13.43 14.31 21.09
N LYS A 447 13.51 14.81 22.34
CA LYS A 447 13.65 16.25 22.61
C LYS A 447 14.97 16.81 22.08
N ASP A 448 16.05 16.05 22.23
CA ASP A 448 17.38 16.47 21.80
C ASP A 448 17.46 16.49 20.26
N ILE A 449 16.86 15.49 19.60
CA ILE A 449 16.78 15.45 18.13
C ILE A 449 15.88 16.58 17.61
N GLU A 450 14.72 16.80 18.21
CA GLU A 450 13.81 17.90 17.86
C GLU A 450 14.57 19.23 17.92
N SER A 451 15.28 19.48 19.02
CA SER A 451 16.10 20.68 19.18
C SER A 451 17.21 20.77 18.12
N ALA A 452 17.90 19.66 17.82
CA ALA A 452 18.99 19.64 16.86
C ALA A 452 18.50 19.90 15.42
N ILE A 453 17.38 19.29 15.01
CA ILE A 453 16.76 19.49 13.69
C ILE A 453 16.26 20.93 13.58
N MET A 454 15.59 21.45 14.61
CA MET A 454 15.08 22.81 14.60
C MET A 454 16.20 23.83 14.55
N LYS A 455 17.24 23.67 15.37
CA LYS A 455 18.44 24.52 15.31
C LYS A 455 19.07 24.49 13.91
N HIS A 456 19.15 23.31 13.29
CA HIS A 456 19.66 23.18 11.94
C HIS A 456 18.78 23.93 10.91
N ILE A 457 17.46 23.76 10.96
CA ILE A 457 16.54 24.46 10.05
C ILE A 457 16.62 25.98 10.23
N CYS A 458 16.63 26.45 11.48
CA CYS A 458 16.69 27.87 11.81
C CYS A 458 18.04 28.53 11.53
N SER A 459 19.10 27.74 11.32
CA SER A 459 20.40 28.27 10.90
C SER A 459 20.39 28.86 9.48
N PHE A 460 19.39 28.53 8.66
CA PHE A 460 19.26 29.02 7.29
C PHE A 460 18.38 30.26 7.23
N LEU A 461 18.86 31.32 6.57
CA LEU A 461 18.22 32.64 6.49
C LEU A 461 16.78 32.59 5.92
N ILE A 462 16.57 31.83 4.85
CA ILE A 462 15.25 31.74 4.20
C ILE A 462 14.27 31.01 5.10
N ASP A 463 14.71 29.93 5.74
CA ASP A 463 13.87 29.12 6.60
C ASP A 463 13.52 29.83 7.89
N SER A 464 14.48 30.47 8.57
CA SER A 464 14.19 31.27 9.76
C SER A 464 13.22 32.43 9.49
N ALA A 465 13.18 32.92 8.25
CA ALA A 465 12.21 33.94 7.85
C ALA A 465 10.81 33.38 7.51
N VAL A 466 10.61 32.06 7.41
CA VAL A 466 9.31 31.43 7.13
C VAL A 466 8.78 30.66 8.35
N TYR A 467 9.64 29.90 9.01
CA TYR A 467 9.32 29.18 10.26
C TYR A 467 9.28 30.17 11.42
N ARG A 468 8.10 30.34 12.02
CA ARG A 468 7.86 31.30 13.11
C ARG A 468 8.39 30.85 14.47
N ASP A 469 8.79 29.59 14.56
CA ASP A 469 9.34 28.93 15.74
C ASP A 469 10.87 28.81 15.67
N CYS A 470 11.48 29.48 14.69
CA CYS A 470 12.80 30.06 14.79
C CYS A 470 12.69 31.43 15.51
#